data_AF-A0A3D9H3N1-F1
#
_entry.id   AF-A0A3D9H3N1-F1
#
_cell.length_a   1.000
_cell.length_b   1.000
_cell.length_c   1.000
_cell.angle_alpha   90.00
_cell.angle_beta   90.00
_cell.angle_gamma   90.00
#
_symmetry.space_group_name_H-M   'P 1'
#
loop_
_entity.id
_entity.type
_entity.pdbx_description
1 polymer ?
#
loop_
_entity_poly.entity_id
_entity_poly.type
_entity_poly.pdbx_seq_one_letter_code
_entity_poly.pdbx_strand_id
1 'polypeptide(L)'
;MSAFNHDFVSNALQRLYHYISMPNAVEVQVNRAGQVIVETPEEGFTYYEDPEMTLDYLWSLGRTLSAALDIVEFESKPSLATTLPGGHRLQLDLGGWLENGVNVSIRVWRPRVYTLKDYRLSQKKIKVLKAAILGKWNILVSGGMFSGKTTLTNALIELIPDGQRTLTVENARELDLSHLKNKNSYIVNRLATAEKITHLDAMKSVQRSRPDRTLIGELEDENAHLLARILNMGHGGTLATIHAESPDLAFTALHQLIEMAGMPAEASVGVFRRTIDIVIQVDRLPNYKRRVTEIWINPLRIAKEISAHVTESPLSTVPEIIDHFEDNGIHLTAQETQQHLSDLDLDSPEKRAHFLKKLFFDYPDEMNAEQRKACENAGLRVPDAAEVEYA
;
A
#
# COMPACT_ATOMS: atom_id res chain seq x y z
N MET A 1 -12.39 8.70 15.12
CA MET A 1 -13.83 8.45 15.30
C MET A 1 -14.56 9.26 14.23
N SER A 2 -15.72 8.83 13.74
CA SER A 2 -16.38 9.49 12.59
C SER A 2 -16.99 10.84 12.96
N ALA A 3 -17.01 11.78 12.02
CA ALA A 3 -17.75 13.04 12.13
C ALA A 3 -19.28 12.84 12.18
N PHE A 4 -19.77 11.69 11.70
CA PHE A 4 -21.18 11.34 11.73
C PHE A 4 -21.71 11.19 13.17
N ASN A 5 -22.77 11.94 13.49
CA ASN A 5 -23.64 11.63 14.63
C ASN A 5 -24.33 10.29 14.36
N HIS A 6 -23.89 9.25 15.06
CA HIS A 6 -23.87 7.89 14.52
C HIS A 6 -25.25 7.35 14.14
N ASP A 7 -26.24 7.52 15.02
CA ASP A 7 -27.56 6.89 14.89
C ASP A 7 -28.35 7.44 13.69
N PHE A 8 -28.30 8.75 13.45
CA PHE A 8 -29.07 9.38 12.37
C PHE A 8 -28.55 8.99 10.99
N VAL A 9 -27.22 8.99 10.83
CA VAL A 9 -26.56 8.60 9.57
C VAL A 9 -26.69 7.09 9.31
N SER A 10 -26.58 6.25 10.34
CA SER A 10 -26.84 4.80 10.21
C SER A 10 -28.27 4.48 9.80
N ASN A 11 -29.27 5.21 10.31
CA ASN A 11 -30.67 5.05 9.88
C ASN A 11 -30.88 5.46 8.42
N ALA A 12 -30.37 6.63 7.99
CA ALA A 12 -30.49 7.08 6.60
C ALA A 12 -29.83 6.10 5.60
N LEU A 13 -28.74 5.44 6.00
CA LEU A 13 -28.01 4.48 5.18
C LEU A 13 -28.61 3.06 5.17
N GLN A 14 -29.61 2.75 6.01
CA GLN A 14 -30.06 1.38 6.29
C GLN A 14 -30.40 0.56 5.03
N ARG A 15 -31.10 1.16 4.05
CA ARG A 15 -31.49 0.48 2.80
C ARG A 15 -30.27 0.12 1.94
N LEU A 16 -29.36 1.06 1.72
CA LEU A 16 -28.09 0.78 1.03
C LEU A 16 -27.25 -0.25 1.79
N TYR A 17 -27.32 -0.27 3.12
CA TYR A 17 -26.60 -1.25 3.93
C TYR A 17 -27.07 -2.69 3.76
N HIS A 18 -28.29 -2.93 3.28
CA HIS A 18 -28.72 -4.26 2.87
C HIS A 18 -27.80 -4.81 1.76
N TYR A 19 -27.58 -4.01 0.71
CA TYR A 19 -26.74 -4.35 -0.44
C TYR A 19 -25.24 -4.31 -0.10
N ILE A 20 -24.78 -3.28 0.62
CA ILE A 20 -23.38 -3.15 1.08
C ILE A 20 -22.99 -4.32 2.02
N SER A 21 -23.95 -5.00 2.64
CA SER A 21 -23.70 -6.17 3.50
C SER A 21 -23.79 -7.52 2.78
N MET A 22 -24.14 -7.56 1.49
CA MET A 22 -24.22 -8.81 0.72
C MET A 22 -22.85 -9.53 0.65
N PRO A 23 -22.79 -10.87 0.72
CA PRO A 23 -21.55 -11.62 0.56
C PRO A 23 -20.80 -11.21 -0.70
N ASN A 24 -19.48 -11.04 -0.58
CA ASN A 24 -18.57 -10.75 -1.69
C ASN A 24 -18.82 -9.48 -2.53
N ALA A 25 -19.82 -8.65 -2.22
CA ALA A 25 -20.05 -7.36 -2.90
C ALA A 25 -18.79 -6.47 -2.91
N VAL A 26 -18.48 -5.92 -4.09
CA VAL A 26 -17.33 -5.03 -4.38
C VAL A 26 -17.79 -3.61 -4.68
N GLU A 27 -18.90 -3.48 -5.41
CA GLU A 27 -19.55 -2.20 -5.67
C GLU A 27 -21.08 -2.35 -5.53
N VAL A 28 -21.75 -1.30 -5.07
CA VAL A 28 -23.21 -1.14 -5.13
C VAL A 28 -23.52 0.15 -5.90
N GLN A 29 -24.37 0.08 -6.92
CA GLN A 29 -24.74 1.22 -7.76
C GLN A 29 -26.25 1.48 -7.77
N VAL A 30 -26.67 2.73 -8.00
CA VAL A 30 -28.06 3.12 -8.28
C VAL A 30 -28.05 4.08 -9.47
N ASN A 31 -28.37 3.56 -10.65
CA ASN A 31 -28.32 4.30 -11.93
C ASN A 31 -29.70 4.72 -12.42
N ARG A 32 -30.77 4.39 -11.67
CA ARG A 32 -32.14 4.89 -11.80
C ARG A 32 -32.89 4.66 -10.48
N ALA A 33 -33.99 5.39 -10.26
CA ALA A 33 -34.91 5.06 -9.17
C ALA A 33 -35.53 3.65 -9.35
N GLY A 34 -35.83 3.01 -8.22
CA GLY A 34 -36.47 1.69 -8.18
C GLY A 34 -35.54 0.49 -8.38
N GLN A 35 -34.23 0.68 -8.54
CA GLN A 35 -33.28 -0.39 -8.84
C GLN A 35 -31.93 -0.19 -8.14
N VAL A 36 -31.30 -1.30 -7.75
CA VAL A 36 -29.93 -1.38 -7.24
C VAL A 36 -29.16 -2.41 -8.06
N ILE A 37 -27.89 -2.13 -8.34
CA ILE A 37 -26.96 -3.06 -8.99
C ILE A 37 -25.85 -3.39 -8.00
N VAL A 38 -25.41 -4.65 -7.94
CA VAL A 38 -24.29 -5.08 -7.09
C VAL A 38 -23.26 -5.80 -7.94
N GLU A 39 -22.00 -5.39 -7.89
CA GLU A 39 -20.87 -6.14 -8.47
C GLU A 39 -20.37 -7.19 -7.46
N THR A 40 -20.30 -8.45 -7.86
CA THR A 40 -19.54 -9.50 -7.16
C THR A 40 -18.45 -10.10 -8.07
N PRO A 41 -17.33 -10.61 -7.51
CA PRO A 41 -16.29 -11.28 -8.30
C PRO A 41 -16.72 -12.61 -8.92
N GLU A 42 -17.87 -13.15 -8.49
CA GLU A 42 -18.39 -14.45 -8.91
C GLU A 42 -19.47 -14.32 -10.01
N GLU A 43 -20.36 -13.32 -9.92
CA GLU A 43 -21.48 -13.13 -10.86
C GLU A 43 -21.30 -11.95 -11.83
N GLY A 44 -20.40 -11.01 -11.53
CA GLY A 44 -20.38 -9.70 -12.18
C GLY A 44 -21.49 -8.81 -11.63
N PHE A 45 -22.25 -8.15 -12.51
CA PHE A 45 -23.32 -7.22 -12.13
C PHE A 45 -24.68 -7.91 -11.98
N THR A 46 -25.16 -8.04 -10.74
CA THR A 46 -26.48 -8.57 -10.41
C THR A 46 -27.46 -7.42 -10.11
N TYR A 47 -28.66 -7.46 -10.70
CA TYR A 47 -29.65 -6.39 -10.66
C TYR A 47 -30.81 -6.74 -9.72
N TYR A 48 -31.23 -5.78 -8.90
CA TYR A 48 -32.30 -5.89 -7.92
C TYR A 48 -33.30 -4.76 -8.11
N GLU A 49 -34.59 -5.07 -8.17
CA GLU A 49 -35.64 -4.04 -8.07
C GLU A 49 -35.91 -3.74 -6.58
N ASP A 50 -35.81 -2.46 -6.21
CA ASP A 50 -36.12 -1.93 -4.88
C ASP A 50 -37.04 -0.71 -5.07
N PRO A 51 -38.38 -0.89 -5.08
CA PRO A 51 -39.33 0.18 -5.36
C PRO A 51 -39.26 1.37 -4.39
N GLU A 52 -38.64 1.18 -3.22
CA GLU A 52 -38.46 2.19 -2.18
C GLU A 52 -37.10 2.91 -2.29
N MET A 53 -36.22 2.48 -3.21
CA MET A 53 -35.03 3.21 -3.65
C MET A 53 -35.43 4.39 -4.56
N THR A 54 -36.19 5.33 -3.99
CA THR A 54 -36.75 6.49 -4.69
C THR A 54 -35.74 7.64 -4.79
N LEU A 55 -35.99 8.59 -5.70
CA LEU A 55 -35.23 9.85 -5.72
C LEU A 55 -35.37 10.60 -4.38
N ASP A 56 -36.55 10.61 -3.75
CA ASP A 56 -36.77 11.27 -2.46
C ASP A 56 -35.93 10.66 -1.33
N TYR A 57 -35.78 9.33 -1.30
CA TYR A 57 -34.88 8.64 -0.37
C TYR A 57 -33.43 9.08 -0.58
N LEU A 58 -32.97 9.13 -1.83
CA LEU A 58 -31.59 9.47 -2.17
C LEU A 58 -31.29 10.97 -1.95
N TRP A 59 -32.26 11.85 -2.17
CA TRP A 59 -32.19 13.27 -1.79
C TRP A 59 -32.15 13.45 -0.27
N SER A 60 -32.96 12.70 0.49
CA SER A 60 -32.96 12.73 1.96
C SER A 60 -31.62 12.22 2.52
N LEU A 61 -31.07 11.16 1.94
CA LEU A 61 -29.74 10.64 2.25
C LEU A 61 -28.65 11.67 1.94
N GLY A 62 -28.68 12.29 0.75
CA GLY A 62 -27.71 13.30 0.33
C GLY A 62 -27.66 14.49 1.28
N ARG A 63 -28.82 15.05 1.63
CA ARG A 63 -28.94 16.12 2.64
C ARG A 63 -28.48 15.68 4.04
N THR A 64 -28.78 14.44 4.43
CA THR A 64 -28.35 13.87 5.72
C THR A 64 -26.83 13.77 5.81
N LEU A 65 -26.19 13.25 4.76
CA LEU A 65 -24.73 13.12 4.69
C LEU A 65 -24.05 14.48 4.53
N SER A 66 -24.59 15.40 3.72
CA SER A 66 -24.01 16.73 3.52
C SER A 66 -24.07 17.57 4.81
N ALA A 67 -25.18 17.52 5.55
CA ALA A 67 -25.31 18.16 6.86
C ALA A 67 -24.36 17.56 7.91
N ALA A 68 -24.12 16.24 7.88
CA ALA A 68 -23.18 15.57 8.79
C ALA A 68 -21.69 15.69 8.37
N LEU A 69 -21.39 16.49 7.34
CA LEU A 69 -20.05 16.77 6.80
C LEU A 69 -19.77 18.27 6.64
N ASP A 70 -20.68 19.14 7.08
CA ASP A 70 -20.68 20.59 6.86
C ASP A 70 -20.54 21.00 5.37
N ILE A 71 -21.21 20.26 4.48
CA ILE A 71 -21.27 20.52 3.03
C ILE A 71 -22.57 21.28 2.72
N VAL A 72 -22.46 22.61 2.68
CA VAL A 72 -23.59 23.53 2.43
C VAL A 72 -24.01 23.63 0.96
N GLU A 73 -23.14 23.23 0.02
CA GLU A 73 -23.36 23.39 -1.42
C GLU A 73 -24.30 22.33 -2.03
N PHE A 74 -24.58 21.24 -1.32
CA PHE A 74 -25.33 20.10 -1.88
C PHE A 74 -26.73 20.46 -2.40
N GLU A 75 -27.40 21.45 -1.80
CA GLU A 75 -28.75 21.84 -2.22
C GLU A 75 -28.77 22.61 -3.56
N SER A 76 -27.67 23.26 -3.94
CA SER A 76 -27.51 23.98 -5.22
C SER A 76 -26.67 23.22 -6.24
N LYS A 77 -25.79 22.34 -5.77
CA LYS A 77 -24.98 21.40 -6.55
C LYS A 77 -25.07 20.01 -5.90
N PRO A 78 -26.15 19.24 -6.12
CA PRO A 78 -26.36 17.90 -5.56
C PRO A 78 -25.40 16.85 -6.16
N SER A 79 -24.14 16.94 -5.72
CA SER A 79 -23.02 16.06 -6.00
C SER A 79 -22.22 15.94 -4.70
N LEU A 80 -22.03 14.71 -4.21
CA LEU A 80 -21.44 14.41 -2.92
C LEU A 80 -20.51 13.19 -3.02
N ALA A 81 -19.30 13.35 -2.50
CA ALA A 81 -18.30 12.30 -2.43
C ALA A 81 -17.79 12.18 -0.99
N THR A 82 -17.85 10.98 -0.39
CA THR A 82 -17.47 10.79 1.01
C THR A 82 -17.11 9.34 1.35
N THR A 83 -16.61 9.11 2.58
CA THR A 83 -16.44 7.78 3.16
C THR A 83 -17.53 7.55 4.19
N LEU A 84 -18.36 6.52 3.96
CA LEU A 84 -19.41 6.06 4.85
C LEU A 84 -18.82 5.39 6.11
N PRO A 85 -19.64 5.14 7.16
CA PRO A 85 -19.28 4.17 8.19
C PRO A 85 -18.83 2.83 7.58
N GLY A 86 -18.04 2.04 8.30
CA GLY A 86 -17.45 0.81 7.74
C GLY A 86 -16.39 1.01 6.64
N GLY A 87 -16.09 2.26 6.23
CA GLY A 87 -15.00 2.58 5.30
C GLY A 87 -15.36 2.49 3.81
N HIS A 88 -16.62 2.22 3.47
CA HIS A 88 -17.09 2.20 2.09
C HIS A 88 -17.08 3.61 1.50
N ARG A 89 -16.59 3.81 0.27
CA ARG A 89 -16.64 5.13 -0.40
C ARG A 89 -17.96 5.29 -1.14
N LEU A 90 -18.56 6.47 -1.06
CA LEU A 90 -19.76 6.88 -1.79
C LEU A 90 -19.41 8.00 -2.77
N GLN A 91 -19.88 7.86 -4.02
CA GLN A 91 -20.22 8.94 -4.93
C GLN A 91 -21.75 8.98 -5.07
N LEU A 92 -22.34 10.17 -4.94
CA LEU A 92 -23.78 10.42 -5.06
C LEU A 92 -23.99 11.71 -5.87
N ASP A 93 -24.60 11.61 -7.04
CA ASP A 93 -25.04 12.74 -7.85
C ASP A 93 -26.54 12.61 -8.13
N LEU A 94 -27.28 13.72 -8.04
CA LEU A 94 -28.73 13.78 -8.28
C LEU A 94 -29.07 14.97 -9.15
N GLY A 95 -30.17 14.88 -9.91
CA GLY A 95 -30.76 16.01 -10.64
C GLY A 95 -30.76 15.86 -12.16
N GLY A 96 -31.43 16.82 -12.81
CA GLY A 96 -31.82 16.74 -14.23
C GLY A 96 -30.68 16.85 -15.26
N TRP A 97 -29.42 16.85 -14.84
CA TRP A 97 -28.27 16.67 -15.75
C TRP A 97 -27.89 15.19 -15.93
N LEU A 98 -28.52 14.29 -15.18
CA LEU A 98 -28.40 12.84 -15.31
C LEU A 98 -29.66 12.29 -15.99
N GLU A 99 -29.51 11.39 -16.96
CA GLU A 99 -30.63 10.85 -17.76
C GLU A 99 -31.77 10.27 -16.91
N ASN A 100 -31.40 9.51 -15.87
CA ASN A 100 -32.35 8.92 -14.92
C ASN A 100 -32.49 9.72 -13.61
N GLY A 101 -31.95 10.94 -13.55
CA GLY A 101 -31.96 11.83 -12.37
C GLY A 101 -31.06 11.42 -11.20
N VAL A 102 -30.30 10.32 -11.31
CA VAL A 102 -29.43 9.80 -10.23
C VAL A 102 -28.22 9.01 -10.76
N ASN A 103 -27.10 9.16 -10.06
CA ASN A 103 -25.92 8.30 -10.08
C ASN A 103 -25.50 8.01 -8.63
N VAL A 104 -25.39 6.75 -8.27
CA VAL A 104 -24.75 6.31 -7.01
C VAL A 104 -23.73 5.25 -7.35
N SER A 105 -22.51 5.40 -6.82
CA SER A 105 -21.49 4.35 -6.79
C SER A 105 -20.98 4.23 -5.35
N ILE A 106 -21.02 3.01 -4.80
CA ILE A 106 -20.49 2.69 -3.47
C ILE A 106 -19.46 1.59 -3.60
N ARG A 107 -18.17 1.96 -3.59
CA ARG A 107 -17.06 1.01 -3.56
C ARG A 107 -16.94 0.41 -2.16
N VAL A 108 -17.38 -0.84 -2.04
CA VAL A 108 -17.56 -1.57 -0.77
C VAL A 108 -16.19 -1.95 -0.19
N TRP A 109 -15.77 -1.27 0.87
CA TRP A 109 -14.65 -1.77 1.68
C TRP A 109 -14.99 -3.13 2.31
N ARG A 110 -14.01 -4.05 2.26
CA ARG A 110 -14.04 -5.39 2.85
C ARG A 110 -12.66 -5.70 3.43
N PRO A 111 -12.55 -6.16 4.68
CA PRO A 111 -11.32 -6.76 5.19
C PRO A 111 -11.19 -8.18 4.63
N ARG A 112 -10.88 -8.29 3.32
CA ARG A 112 -10.41 -9.55 2.73
C ARG A 112 -8.91 -9.65 3.00
N VAL A 113 -8.54 -10.47 3.98
CA VAL A 113 -7.15 -10.91 4.19
C VAL A 113 -6.72 -11.72 2.98
N TYR A 114 -5.85 -11.13 2.15
CA TYR A 114 -5.07 -11.86 1.15
C TYR A 114 -3.65 -11.97 1.68
N THR A 115 -3.03 -13.13 1.52
CA THR A 115 -1.65 -13.37 1.96
C THR A 115 -0.70 -13.32 0.76
N LEU A 116 0.62 -13.25 1.00
CA LEU A 116 1.61 -13.34 -0.08
C LEU A 116 1.54 -14.67 -0.88
N LYS A 117 0.90 -15.72 -0.34
CA LYS A 117 0.70 -17.00 -1.05
C LYS A 117 -0.28 -16.86 -2.22
N ASP A 118 -1.26 -15.96 -2.11
CA ASP A 118 -2.33 -15.77 -3.10
C ASP A 118 -1.85 -15.11 -4.40
N TYR A 119 -0.67 -14.46 -4.36
CA TYR A 119 -0.09 -13.70 -5.47
C TYR A 119 0.82 -14.53 -6.40
N ARG A 120 0.81 -15.86 -6.26
CA ARG A 120 1.65 -16.83 -7.01
C ARG A 120 3.16 -16.66 -6.79
N LEU A 121 3.57 -16.11 -5.65
CA LEU A 121 4.97 -16.00 -5.27
C LEU A 121 5.55 -17.38 -4.89
N SER A 122 6.80 -17.64 -5.27
CA SER A 122 7.55 -18.79 -4.77
C SER A 122 7.91 -18.58 -3.29
N GLN A 123 8.11 -19.66 -2.53
CA GLN A 123 8.48 -19.57 -1.11
C GLN A 123 9.78 -18.75 -0.90
N LYS A 124 10.71 -18.77 -1.86
CA LYS A 124 11.89 -17.90 -1.89
C LYS A 124 11.48 -16.41 -1.92
N LYS A 125 10.64 -16.00 -2.87
CA LYS A 125 10.16 -14.61 -2.96
C LYS A 125 9.36 -14.18 -1.72
N ILE A 126 8.60 -15.09 -1.10
CA ILE A 126 7.91 -14.83 0.17
C ILE A 126 8.91 -14.64 1.33
N LYS A 127 9.93 -15.49 1.47
CA LYS A 127 11.00 -15.32 2.49
C LYS A 127 11.69 -13.96 2.33
N VAL A 128 12.02 -13.55 1.10
CA VAL A 128 12.65 -12.25 0.79
C VAL A 128 11.76 -11.07 1.19
N LEU A 129 10.49 -11.07 0.81
CA LEU A 129 9.57 -9.99 1.19
C LEU A 129 9.36 -9.90 2.71
N LYS A 130 9.28 -11.04 3.42
CA LYS A 130 9.23 -11.06 4.89
C LYS A 130 10.52 -10.47 5.50
N ALA A 131 11.69 -10.85 4.99
CA ALA A 131 12.97 -10.31 5.45
C ALA A 131 13.09 -8.79 5.21
N ALA A 132 12.69 -8.30 4.03
CA ALA A 132 12.66 -6.88 3.69
C ALA A 132 11.72 -6.08 4.60
N ILE A 133 10.51 -6.59 4.87
CA ILE A 133 9.59 -5.97 5.84
C ILE A 133 10.23 -5.90 7.23
N LEU A 134 10.76 -7.01 7.75
CA LEU A 134 11.39 -7.06 9.09
C LEU A 134 12.59 -6.11 9.19
N GLY A 135 13.47 -6.08 8.18
CA GLY A 135 14.63 -5.19 8.08
C GLY A 135 14.33 -3.71 7.79
N LYS A 136 13.05 -3.31 7.82
CA LYS A 136 12.58 -1.94 7.50
C LYS A 136 13.09 -1.43 6.14
N TRP A 137 13.01 -2.27 5.12
CA TRP A 137 13.21 -1.85 3.73
C TRP A 137 12.01 -1.02 3.25
N ASN A 138 12.24 -0.08 2.35
CA ASN A 138 11.23 0.76 1.71
C ASN A 138 10.74 0.07 0.43
N ILE A 139 9.43 -0.21 0.35
CA ILE A 139 8.83 -0.98 -0.75
C ILE A 139 7.76 -0.14 -1.45
N LEU A 140 7.86 -0.05 -2.77
CA LEU A 140 6.84 0.54 -3.64
C LEU A 140 6.05 -0.57 -4.34
N VAL A 141 4.73 -0.53 -4.25
CA VAL A 141 3.85 -1.45 -4.98
C VAL A 141 3.32 -0.75 -6.22
N SER A 142 3.71 -1.24 -7.39
CA SER A 142 3.35 -0.74 -8.72
C SER A 142 2.28 -1.62 -9.37
N GLY A 143 1.50 -1.07 -10.29
CA GLY A 143 0.36 -1.74 -10.91
C GLY A 143 -0.68 -0.78 -11.47
N GLY A 144 -1.46 -1.25 -12.45
CA GLY A 144 -2.56 -0.47 -13.06
C GLY A 144 -3.75 -0.19 -12.12
N MET A 145 -4.81 0.39 -12.68
CA MET A 145 -6.11 0.49 -12.01
C MET A 145 -6.68 -0.90 -11.71
N PHE A 146 -7.27 -1.05 -10.52
CA PHE A 146 -7.89 -2.30 -10.02
C PHE A 146 -6.99 -3.55 -9.98
N SER A 147 -5.66 -3.42 -10.17
CA SER A 147 -4.74 -4.56 -10.15
C SER A 147 -4.63 -5.24 -8.77
N GLY A 148 -4.93 -4.49 -7.70
CA GLY A 148 -4.93 -4.95 -6.32
C GLY A 148 -3.73 -4.51 -5.48
N LYS A 149 -3.08 -3.39 -5.85
CA LYS A 149 -1.96 -2.77 -5.11
C LYS A 149 -2.21 -2.69 -3.61
N THR A 150 -3.22 -1.95 -3.16
CA THR A 150 -3.55 -1.79 -1.73
C THR A 150 -3.80 -3.11 -1.02
N THR A 151 -4.34 -4.11 -1.73
CA THR A 151 -4.53 -5.46 -1.16
C THR A 151 -3.20 -6.18 -0.94
N LEU A 152 -2.24 -6.05 -1.86
CA LEU A 152 -0.88 -6.57 -1.68
C LEU A 152 -0.12 -5.79 -0.59
N THR A 153 -0.35 -4.48 -0.49
CA THR A 153 0.18 -3.66 0.61
C THR A 153 -0.36 -4.14 1.96
N ASN A 154 -1.65 -4.47 2.09
CA ASN A 154 -2.19 -5.07 3.31
C ASN A 154 -1.54 -6.43 3.63
N ALA A 155 -1.33 -7.30 2.62
CA ALA A 155 -0.59 -8.56 2.77
C ALA A 155 0.87 -8.39 3.23
N LEU A 156 1.47 -7.21 3.01
CA LEU A 156 2.80 -6.82 3.49
C LEU A 156 2.74 -6.16 4.88
N ILE A 157 1.66 -5.44 5.18
CA ILE A 157 1.42 -4.81 6.49
C ILE A 157 1.23 -5.86 7.58
N GLU A 158 0.56 -6.98 7.30
CA GLU A 158 0.44 -8.12 8.24
C GLU A 158 1.81 -8.68 8.69
N LEU A 159 2.87 -8.48 7.89
CA LEU A 159 4.23 -8.89 8.22
C LEU A 159 5.01 -7.86 9.07
N ILE A 160 4.45 -6.67 9.29
CA ILE A 160 5.02 -5.68 10.22
C ILE A 160 4.72 -6.16 11.65
N PRO A 161 5.74 -6.35 12.51
CA PRO A 161 5.54 -6.78 13.88
C PRO A 161 4.99 -5.64 14.74
N ASP A 162 4.22 -6.00 15.76
CA ASP A 162 3.68 -5.05 16.73
C ASP A 162 4.79 -4.34 17.55
N GLY A 163 4.44 -3.23 18.19
CA GLY A 163 5.35 -2.32 18.88
C GLY A 163 5.95 -1.24 17.97
N GLN A 164 6.08 -1.50 16.66
CA GLN A 164 6.56 -0.51 15.69
C GLN A 164 5.50 0.58 15.43
N ARG A 165 5.84 1.84 15.71
CA ARG A 165 4.94 2.99 15.52
C ARG A 165 4.63 3.23 14.04
N THR A 166 3.41 2.88 13.63
CA THR A 166 3.02 2.89 12.22
C THR A 166 1.99 3.98 11.94
N LEU A 167 2.31 4.86 10.98
CA LEU A 167 1.46 5.97 10.56
C LEU A 167 1.08 5.82 9.08
N THR A 168 -0.21 5.84 8.75
CA THR A 168 -0.67 5.90 7.35
C THR A 168 -1.05 7.31 6.91
N VAL A 169 -0.85 7.65 5.64
CA VAL A 169 -1.43 8.83 4.98
C VAL A 169 -2.20 8.35 3.73
N GLU A 170 -3.50 8.60 3.68
CA GLU A 170 -4.42 8.00 2.70
C GLU A 170 -5.54 8.98 2.31
N ASN A 171 -6.03 8.96 1.07
CA ASN A 171 -7.20 9.76 0.67
C ASN A 171 -8.52 9.21 1.26
N ALA A 172 -8.60 7.90 1.37
CA ALA A 172 -9.67 7.16 2.05
C ALA A 172 -9.04 5.92 2.70
N ARG A 173 -9.61 5.45 3.81
CA ARG A 173 -9.03 4.35 4.60
C ARG A 173 -9.13 3.01 3.87
N GLU A 174 -8.04 2.57 3.25
CA GLU A 174 -7.88 1.27 2.61
C GLU A 174 -6.87 0.36 3.33
N LEU A 175 -5.85 0.95 3.96
CA LEU A 175 -4.78 0.21 4.61
C LEU A 175 -5.26 -0.36 5.95
N ASP A 176 -5.22 -1.69 6.09
CA ASP A 176 -5.61 -2.33 7.35
C ASP A 176 -4.41 -2.48 8.28
N LEU A 177 -4.44 -1.71 9.37
CA LEU A 177 -3.48 -1.76 10.47
C LEU A 177 -4.02 -2.56 11.66
N SER A 178 -5.11 -3.34 11.51
CA SER A 178 -5.90 -3.90 12.60
C SER A 178 -5.08 -4.59 13.70
N HIS A 179 -4.05 -5.35 13.35
CA HIS A 179 -3.16 -6.07 14.29
C HIS A 179 -2.18 -5.19 15.08
N LEU A 180 -1.75 -4.05 14.55
CA LEU A 180 -0.73 -3.18 15.19
C LEU A 180 -1.33 -2.36 16.35
N LYS A 181 -0.74 -2.40 17.55
CA LYS A 181 -1.23 -1.61 18.70
C LYS A 181 -0.81 -0.14 18.62
N ASN A 182 0.43 0.13 18.22
CA ASN A 182 1.00 1.50 18.13
C ASN A 182 0.76 2.12 16.74
N LYS A 183 -0.49 2.46 16.42
CA LYS A 183 -0.91 2.94 15.09
C LYS A 183 -1.62 4.29 15.09
N ASN A 184 -1.57 5.01 13.97
CA ASN A 184 -2.51 6.09 13.64
C ASN A 184 -2.66 6.27 12.12
N SER A 185 -3.73 6.93 11.66
CA SER A 185 -4.04 7.12 10.23
C SER A 185 -4.48 8.56 9.96
N TYR A 186 -3.79 9.23 9.04
CA TYR A 186 -4.15 10.55 8.53
C TYR A 186 -4.97 10.39 7.25
N ILE A 187 -6.25 10.75 7.29
CA ILE A 187 -7.14 10.67 6.12
C ILE A 187 -7.25 12.07 5.49
N VAL A 188 -6.72 12.22 4.29
CA VAL A 188 -6.68 13.46 3.51
C VAL A 188 -7.83 13.44 2.50
N ASN A 189 -9.05 13.68 2.98
CA ASN A 189 -10.22 13.68 2.10
C ASN A 189 -10.30 14.99 1.30
N ARG A 190 -9.89 14.94 0.02
CA ARG A 190 -9.94 16.07 -0.93
C ARG A 190 -11.35 16.66 -1.17
N LEU A 191 -12.39 16.02 -0.65
CA LEU A 191 -13.81 16.38 -0.88
C LEU A 191 -14.55 16.72 0.44
N ALA A 192 -13.88 16.72 1.59
CA ALA A 192 -14.45 17.19 2.86
C ALA A 192 -14.25 18.71 3.05
N THR A 193 -15.32 19.43 3.38
CA THR A 193 -15.30 20.88 3.60
C THR A 193 -14.86 21.28 5.02
N ALA A 194 -15.17 20.45 6.03
CA ALA A 194 -15.00 20.75 7.46
C ALA A 194 -13.53 20.89 7.92
N GLU A 195 -12.67 19.90 7.64
CA GLU A 195 -11.26 19.90 8.06
C GLU A 195 -10.33 19.88 6.84
N LYS A 196 -9.84 21.06 6.44
CA LYS A 196 -8.93 21.25 5.28
C LYS A 196 -7.47 20.87 5.58
N ILE A 197 -7.25 19.65 6.08
CA ILE A 197 -5.91 19.08 6.25
C ILE A 197 -5.39 18.63 4.89
N THR A 198 -4.25 19.18 4.45
CA THR A 198 -3.61 18.78 3.18
C THR A 198 -2.64 17.61 3.35
N HIS A 199 -2.24 16.95 2.26
CA HIS A 199 -1.12 15.99 2.27
C HIS A 199 0.15 16.59 2.85
N LEU A 200 0.43 17.86 2.55
CA LEU A 200 1.55 18.62 3.11
C LEU A 200 1.45 18.73 4.64
N ASP A 201 0.27 18.92 5.22
CA ASP A 201 0.08 19.05 6.67
C ASP A 201 0.07 17.71 7.39
N ALA A 202 -0.51 16.67 6.78
CA ALA A 202 -0.38 15.29 7.24
C ALA A 202 1.11 14.88 7.30
N MET A 203 1.87 15.11 6.22
CA MET A 203 3.31 14.74 6.16
C MET A 203 4.18 15.58 7.11
N LYS A 204 3.87 16.87 7.34
CA LYS A 204 4.47 17.69 8.42
C LYS A 204 4.17 17.13 9.82
N SER A 205 3.02 16.48 10.01
CA SER A 205 2.63 15.86 11.28
C SER A 205 3.34 14.52 11.48
N VAL A 206 3.39 13.69 10.44
CA VAL A 206 4.16 12.43 10.39
C VAL A 206 5.64 12.66 10.74
N GLN A 207 6.31 13.64 10.10
CA GLN A 207 7.72 13.98 10.37
C GLN A 207 7.99 14.31 11.85
N ARG A 208 7.01 14.86 12.58
CA ARG A 208 7.13 15.18 14.02
C ARG A 208 6.66 14.05 14.94
N SER A 209 5.98 13.04 14.41
CA SER A 209 5.31 11.98 15.18
C SER A 209 6.16 10.74 15.45
N ARG A 210 7.45 10.79 15.10
CA ARG A 210 8.46 9.72 15.27
C ARG A 210 7.96 8.32 14.83
N PRO A 211 7.55 8.12 13.56
CA PRO A 211 7.19 6.81 13.04
C PRO A 211 8.40 5.86 12.99
N ASP A 212 8.15 4.59 13.30
CA ASP A 212 8.96 3.44 12.85
C ASP A 212 8.64 3.04 11.41
N ARG A 213 7.43 3.37 10.94
CA ARG A 213 6.88 3.12 9.61
C ARG A 213 6.02 4.31 9.16
N THR A 214 6.29 4.84 7.98
CA THR A 214 5.40 5.77 7.28
C THR A 214 4.84 5.06 6.06
N LEU A 215 3.53 4.84 6.01
CA LEU A 215 2.88 4.16 4.89
C LEU A 215 2.02 5.16 4.12
N ILE A 216 2.06 5.14 2.79
CA ILE A 216 1.24 6.00 1.92
C ILE A 216 0.29 5.12 1.12
N GLY A 217 -1.02 5.40 1.18
CA GLY A 217 -2.03 4.59 0.48
C GLY A 217 -1.83 4.57 -1.03
N GLU A 218 -1.65 5.75 -1.62
CA GLU A 218 -1.40 5.95 -3.05
C GLU A 218 -0.56 7.22 -3.26
N LEU A 219 0.41 7.14 -4.18
CA LEU A 219 1.26 8.26 -4.55
C LEU A 219 0.64 9.07 -5.67
N GLU A 220 0.51 10.37 -5.40
CA GLU A 220 -0.13 11.37 -6.24
C GLU A 220 0.77 12.61 -6.31
N ASP A 221 0.47 13.55 -7.19
CA ASP A 221 1.18 14.82 -7.36
C ASP A 221 1.30 15.61 -6.04
N GLU A 222 0.20 15.72 -5.32
CA GLU A 222 0.11 16.37 -4.01
C GLU A 222 1.06 15.78 -2.94
N ASN A 223 1.53 14.53 -3.08
CA ASN A 223 2.25 13.82 -2.02
C ASN A 223 3.59 13.16 -2.41
N ALA A 224 3.88 12.89 -3.68
CA ALA A 224 5.09 12.18 -4.10
C ALA A 224 6.38 12.91 -3.67
N HIS A 225 6.46 14.21 -3.90
CA HIS A 225 7.58 15.05 -3.49
C HIS A 225 7.79 15.09 -1.95
N LEU A 226 6.71 14.92 -1.17
CA LEU A 226 6.76 14.85 0.29
C LEU A 226 7.34 13.53 0.78
N LEU A 227 7.05 12.42 0.09
CA LEU A 227 7.63 11.12 0.44
C LEU A 227 9.14 11.10 0.17
N ALA A 228 9.61 11.65 -0.95
CA ALA A 228 11.04 11.79 -1.22
C ALA A 228 11.76 12.52 -0.07
N ARG A 229 11.18 13.61 0.45
CA ARG A 229 11.69 14.33 1.62
C ARG A 229 11.73 13.46 2.90
N ILE A 230 10.72 12.64 3.14
CA ILE A 230 10.68 11.72 4.30
C ILE A 230 11.75 10.63 4.19
N LEU A 231 11.92 10.03 3.01
CA LEU A 231 12.95 9.02 2.75
C LEU A 231 14.37 9.61 2.89
N ASN A 232 14.60 10.84 2.41
CA ASN A 232 15.87 11.55 2.58
C ASN A 232 16.21 11.90 4.04
N MET A 233 15.22 11.89 4.94
CA MET A 233 15.42 12.05 6.39
C MET A 233 15.74 10.72 7.10
N GLY A 234 15.84 9.60 6.38
CA GLY A 234 16.19 8.30 6.94
C GLY A 234 15.01 7.54 7.56
N HIS A 235 13.76 7.95 7.30
CA HIS A 235 12.58 7.16 7.68
C HIS A 235 12.47 5.90 6.81
N GLY A 236 13.03 4.80 7.29
CA GLY A 236 12.93 3.47 6.67
C GLY A 236 11.57 2.78 6.90
N GLY A 237 11.43 1.60 6.32
CA GLY A 237 10.27 0.72 6.48
C GLY A 237 8.99 1.22 5.79
N THR A 238 9.10 2.16 4.86
CA THR A 238 7.98 2.73 4.11
C THR A 238 7.31 1.69 3.23
N LEU A 239 5.98 1.71 3.17
CA LEU A 239 5.22 1.10 2.08
C LEU A 239 4.44 2.19 1.34
N ALA A 240 4.48 2.18 0.02
CA ALA A 240 3.70 3.09 -0.82
C ALA A 240 3.11 2.35 -2.03
N THR A 241 2.08 2.91 -2.67
CA THR A 241 1.59 2.39 -3.97
C THR A 241 1.59 3.45 -5.05
N ILE A 242 1.74 3.06 -6.32
CA ILE A 242 1.74 3.98 -7.47
C ILE A 242 1.09 3.34 -8.70
N HIS A 243 0.59 4.17 -9.61
CA HIS A 243 0.13 3.74 -10.93
C HIS A 243 1.27 3.67 -11.95
N ALA A 244 1.66 2.45 -12.32
CA ALA A 244 2.60 2.16 -13.41
C ALA A 244 2.47 0.69 -13.88
N GLU A 245 3.00 0.40 -15.07
CA GLU A 245 2.90 -0.92 -15.74
C GLU A 245 4.19 -1.77 -15.63
N SER A 246 5.27 -1.21 -15.11
CA SER A 246 6.51 -1.91 -14.74
C SER A 246 7.26 -1.18 -13.62
N PRO A 247 8.25 -1.81 -12.97
CA PRO A 247 9.12 -1.14 -11.99
C PRO A 247 9.88 0.08 -12.53
N ASP A 248 10.38 0.04 -13.76
CA ASP A 248 11.03 1.18 -14.40
C ASP A 248 10.05 2.34 -14.62
N LEU A 249 8.84 2.01 -15.12
CA LEU A 249 7.77 2.99 -15.32
C LEU A 249 7.26 3.57 -14.00
N ALA A 250 7.45 2.88 -12.86
CA ALA A 250 7.13 3.45 -11.55
C ALA A 250 8.05 4.64 -11.22
N PHE A 251 9.34 4.60 -11.60
CA PHE A 251 10.22 5.77 -11.47
C PHE A 251 9.87 6.89 -12.46
N THR A 252 9.41 6.56 -13.67
CA THR A 252 8.87 7.56 -14.62
C THR A 252 7.61 8.22 -14.09
N ALA A 253 6.68 7.45 -13.50
CA ALA A 253 5.47 7.97 -12.87
C ALA A 253 5.80 8.88 -11.67
N LEU A 254 6.78 8.51 -10.83
CA LEU A 254 7.29 9.40 -9.77
C LEU A 254 7.81 10.73 -10.31
N HIS A 255 8.51 10.74 -11.46
CA HIS A 255 8.95 11.97 -12.10
C HIS A 255 7.76 12.84 -12.51
N GLN A 256 6.80 12.26 -13.24
CA GLN A 256 5.63 12.94 -13.78
C GLN A 256 4.75 13.54 -12.68
N LEU A 257 4.48 12.80 -11.59
CA LEU A 257 3.69 13.31 -10.46
C LEU A 257 4.35 14.55 -9.82
N ILE A 258 5.68 14.57 -9.71
CA ILE A 258 6.41 15.69 -9.10
C ILE A 258 6.44 16.92 -10.04
N GLU A 259 6.56 16.70 -11.35
CA GLU A 259 6.43 17.78 -12.36
C GLU A 259 5.01 18.35 -12.43
N MET A 260 3.97 17.52 -12.33
CA MET A 260 2.58 17.94 -12.26
C MET A 260 2.29 18.81 -11.03
N ALA A 261 2.95 18.53 -9.90
CA ALA A 261 2.96 19.37 -8.70
C ALA A 261 3.75 20.68 -8.84
N GLY A 262 4.31 20.97 -10.03
CA GLY A 262 5.11 22.16 -10.31
C GLY A 262 6.50 22.14 -9.67
N MET A 263 7.03 20.98 -9.29
CA MET A 263 8.31 20.84 -8.59
C MET A 263 9.40 20.18 -9.44
N PRO A 264 10.70 20.52 -9.25
CA PRO A 264 11.79 19.84 -9.92
C PRO A 264 11.89 18.36 -9.51
N ALA A 265 11.58 17.45 -10.44
CA ALA A 265 11.53 16.02 -10.18
C ALA A 265 12.91 15.38 -9.93
N GLU A 266 13.94 15.78 -10.71
CA GLU A 266 15.27 15.16 -10.74
C GLU A 266 15.88 14.86 -9.35
N ALA A 267 15.90 15.85 -8.46
CA ALA A 267 16.44 15.68 -7.11
C ALA A 267 15.65 14.65 -6.27
N SER A 268 14.32 14.63 -6.43
CA SER A 268 13.42 13.71 -5.72
C SER A 268 13.47 12.30 -6.29
N VAL A 269 13.53 12.15 -7.62
CA VAL A 269 13.73 10.87 -8.30
C VAL A 269 15.10 10.28 -7.99
N GLY A 270 16.14 11.11 -7.90
CA GLY A 270 17.45 10.71 -7.40
C GLY A 270 17.42 10.20 -5.95
N VAL A 271 16.60 10.80 -5.07
CA VAL A 271 16.37 10.24 -3.72
C VAL A 271 15.66 8.89 -3.82
N PHE A 272 14.56 8.78 -4.58
CA PHE A 272 13.81 7.54 -4.72
C PHE A 272 14.69 6.39 -5.22
N ARG A 273 15.49 6.59 -6.28
CA ARG A 273 16.46 5.59 -6.79
C ARG A 273 17.54 5.18 -5.78
N ARG A 274 17.80 5.95 -4.73
CA ARG A 274 18.76 5.63 -3.65
C ARG A 274 18.13 5.11 -2.35
N THR A 275 16.81 5.15 -2.23
CA THR A 275 16.09 4.92 -0.96
C THR A 275 14.89 3.97 -1.03
N ILE A 276 14.28 3.78 -2.21
CA ILE A 276 13.35 2.66 -2.45
C ILE A 276 14.20 1.41 -2.62
N ASP A 277 14.01 0.42 -1.74
CA ASP A 277 14.80 -0.81 -1.72
C ASP A 277 14.20 -1.90 -2.63
N ILE A 278 12.87 -1.90 -2.82
CA ILE A 278 12.13 -2.86 -3.67
C ILE A 278 11.00 -2.14 -4.41
N VAL A 279 10.76 -2.52 -5.66
CA VAL A 279 9.51 -2.22 -6.38
C VAL A 279 8.85 -3.54 -6.77
N ILE A 280 7.57 -3.71 -6.44
CA ILE A 280 6.79 -4.92 -6.74
C ILE A 280 5.70 -4.58 -7.77
N GLN A 281 5.75 -5.19 -8.95
CA GLN A 281 4.69 -5.05 -9.96
C GLN A 281 3.58 -6.08 -9.68
N VAL A 282 2.33 -5.62 -9.61
CA VAL A 282 1.16 -6.49 -9.43
C VAL A 282 0.06 -6.21 -10.46
N ASP A 283 -0.36 -7.27 -11.15
CA ASP A 283 -1.34 -7.25 -12.23
C ASP A 283 -2.56 -8.15 -11.95
N ARG A 284 -3.70 -7.81 -12.57
CA ARG A 284 -4.93 -8.61 -12.58
C ARG A 284 -5.01 -9.37 -13.90
N LEU A 285 -4.94 -10.70 -13.85
CA LEU A 285 -5.07 -11.58 -15.01
C LEU A 285 -6.51 -11.54 -15.56
N PRO A 286 -6.75 -11.94 -16.83
CA PRO A 286 -8.11 -11.96 -17.43
C PRO A 286 -9.13 -12.82 -16.68
N ASN A 287 -8.69 -13.82 -15.90
CA ASN A 287 -9.54 -14.61 -15.01
C ASN A 287 -9.71 -13.97 -13.60
N TYR A 288 -9.55 -12.66 -13.52
CA TYR A 288 -9.57 -11.79 -12.35
C TYR A 288 -8.59 -12.12 -11.21
N LYS A 289 -7.78 -13.19 -11.32
CA LYS A 289 -6.77 -13.54 -10.31
C LYS A 289 -5.61 -12.56 -10.36
N ARG A 290 -5.15 -12.11 -9.19
CA ARG A 290 -3.99 -11.24 -9.03
C ARG A 290 -2.69 -12.05 -9.12
N ARG A 291 -1.61 -11.42 -9.57
CA ARG A 291 -0.27 -12.01 -9.62
C ARG A 291 0.77 -10.91 -9.42
N VAL A 292 1.77 -11.15 -8.58
CA VAL A 292 3.02 -10.37 -8.65
C VAL A 292 3.77 -10.82 -9.89
N THR A 293 3.89 -9.94 -10.87
CA THR A 293 4.57 -10.17 -12.14
C THR A 293 6.06 -9.99 -12.02
N GLU A 294 6.50 -8.99 -11.26
CA GLU A 294 7.90 -8.63 -11.12
C GLU A 294 8.23 -8.19 -9.69
N ILE A 295 9.47 -8.43 -9.28
CA ILE A 295 10.08 -7.81 -8.09
C ILE A 295 11.43 -7.27 -8.54
N TRP A 296 11.56 -5.95 -8.65
CA TRP A 296 12.82 -5.26 -8.81
C TRP A 296 13.41 -4.99 -7.41
N ILE A 297 14.72 -5.19 -7.24
CA ILE A 297 15.42 -4.96 -5.98
C ILE A 297 16.57 -4.00 -6.25
N ASN A 298 16.69 -2.95 -5.42
CA ASN A 298 17.67 -1.89 -5.61
C ASN A 298 19.11 -2.44 -5.44
N PRO A 299 19.99 -2.34 -6.46
CA PRO A 299 21.38 -2.77 -6.37
C PRO A 299 22.14 -2.09 -5.22
N LEU A 300 21.86 -0.81 -4.94
CA LEU A 300 22.46 -0.08 -3.82
C LEU A 300 22.05 -0.65 -2.46
N ARG A 301 20.87 -1.29 -2.34
CA ARG A 301 20.50 -1.96 -1.09
C ARG A 301 21.25 -3.26 -0.92
N ILE A 302 21.31 -4.07 -1.97
CA ILE A 302 22.07 -5.33 -1.99
C ILE A 302 23.54 -5.05 -1.62
N ALA A 303 24.15 -4.02 -2.20
CA ALA A 303 25.53 -3.65 -1.92
C ALA A 303 25.75 -3.13 -0.48
N LYS A 304 24.81 -2.35 0.09
CA LYS A 304 24.85 -1.92 1.50
C LYS A 304 24.76 -3.10 2.48
N GLU A 305 23.84 -4.04 2.24
CA GLU A 305 23.69 -5.23 3.08
C GLU A 305 24.92 -6.14 3.00
N ILE A 306 25.56 -6.25 1.83
CA ILE A 306 26.86 -6.93 1.68
C ILE A 306 27.96 -6.20 2.47
N SER A 307 28.11 -4.88 2.27
CA SER A 307 29.13 -4.07 2.96
C SER A 307 29.02 -4.12 4.49
N ALA A 308 27.81 -4.13 5.03
CA ALA A 308 27.56 -4.20 6.48
C ALA A 308 27.93 -5.56 7.12
N HIS A 309 28.12 -6.63 6.32
CA HIS A 309 28.33 -7.99 6.81
C HIS A 309 29.59 -8.69 6.25
N VAL A 310 30.29 -8.09 5.27
CA VAL A 310 31.54 -8.62 4.71
C VAL A 310 32.74 -7.86 5.29
N THR A 311 33.37 -8.45 6.31
CA THR A 311 34.65 -8.00 6.87
C THR A 311 35.88 -8.71 6.29
N GLU A 312 35.70 -9.74 5.44
CA GLU A 312 36.78 -10.63 4.96
C GLU A 312 36.48 -11.34 3.61
N SER A 313 37.50 -12.02 3.07
CA SER A 313 37.62 -13.10 2.05
C SER A 313 37.06 -12.96 0.61
N PRO A 314 37.85 -13.42 -0.39
CA PRO A 314 38.19 -12.54 -1.51
C PRO A 314 37.49 -12.89 -2.82
N LEU A 315 36.87 -11.81 -3.37
CA LEU A 315 35.61 -10.44 -5.56
C LEU A 315 34.32 -10.83 -6.51
N SER A 316 33.99 -12.02 -7.02
CA SER A 316 33.99 -12.23 -8.49
C SER A 316 32.62 -12.43 -9.14
N THR A 317 31.75 -13.24 -8.55
CA THR A 317 30.55 -13.80 -9.19
C THR A 317 29.38 -12.82 -9.31
N VAL A 318 29.66 -11.53 -9.49
CA VAL A 318 28.65 -10.48 -9.74
C VAL A 318 27.78 -10.80 -10.97
N PRO A 319 28.33 -11.25 -12.12
CA PRO A 319 27.50 -11.71 -13.24
C PRO A 319 26.60 -12.88 -12.84
N GLU A 320 27.15 -13.97 -12.29
CA GLU A 320 26.38 -15.17 -11.91
C GLU A 320 25.27 -14.88 -10.88
N ILE A 321 25.45 -13.86 -10.03
CA ILE A 321 24.41 -13.39 -9.10
C ILE A 321 23.28 -12.67 -9.85
N ILE A 322 23.61 -11.81 -10.83
CA ILE A 322 22.64 -11.16 -11.70
C ILE A 322 21.90 -12.22 -12.52
N ASP A 323 22.64 -13.09 -13.22
CA ASP A 323 22.11 -14.21 -14.00
C ASP A 323 21.14 -15.06 -13.16
N HIS A 324 21.52 -15.43 -11.92
CA HIS A 324 20.63 -16.18 -11.02
C HIS A 324 19.36 -15.42 -10.65
N PHE A 325 19.43 -14.11 -10.40
CA PHE A 325 18.25 -13.31 -10.09
C PHE A 325 17.32 -13.19 -11.32
N GLU A 326 17.87 -12.95 -12.51
CA GLU A 326 17.13 -12.89 -13.77
C GLU A 326 16.47 -14.24 -14.13
N ASP A 327 17.19 -15.36 -14.01
CA ASP A 327 16.66 -16.74 -14.13
C ASP A 327 15.48 -17.02 -13.18
N ASN A 328 15.40 -16.28 -12.07
CA ASN A 328 14.33 -16.39 -11.08
C ASN A 328 13.23 -15.32 -11.26
N GLY A 329 13.28 -14.51 -12.33
CA GLY A 329 12.35 -13.41 -12.59
C GLY A 329 12.43 -12.31 -11.53
N ILE A 330 13.65 -11.88 -11.21
CA ILE A 330 13.99 -10.71 -10.38
C ILE A 330 14.99 -9.92 -11.21
N HIS A 331 14.54 -8.88 -11.91
CA HIS A 331 15.43 -8.11 -12.77
C HIS A 331 16.31 -7.17 -11.92
N LEU A 332 17.61 -7.26 -12.14
CA LEU A 332 18.60 -6.32 -11.63
C LEU A 332 19.14 -5.56 -12.84
N THR A 333 19.14 -4.23 -12.81
CA THR A 333 19.66 -3.43 -13.94
C THR A 333 21.19 -3.60 -14.00
N ALA A 334 21.65 -4.59 -14.78
CA ALA A 334 23.03 -5.08 -14.75
C ALA A 334 24.09 -3.98 -14.92
N GLN A 335 23.80 -3.00 -15.78
CA GLN A 335 24.69 -1.87 -16.07
C GLN A 335 24.81 -0.88 -14.88
N GLU A 336 23.68 -0.50 -14.26
CA GLU A 336 23.68 0.33 -13.03
C GLU A 336 24.27 -0.45 -11.84
N THR A 337 24.00 -1.76 -11.78
CA THR A 337 24.48 -2.67 -10.74
C THR A 337 26.00 -2.78 -10.74
N GLN A 338 26.63 -2.98 -11.91
CA GLN A 338 28.09 -3.00 -12.02
C GLN A 338 28.71 -1.65 -11.65
N GLN A 339 28.17 -0.54 -12.16
CA GLN A 339 28.70 0.80 -11.91
C GLN A 339 28.71 1.14 -10.40
N HIS A 340 27.60 0.91 -9.71
CA HIS A 340 27.54 1.15 -8.26
C HIS A 340 28.27 0.13 -7.39
N LEU A 341 28.59 -1.06 -7.90
CA LEU A 341 29.48 -2.00 -7.22
C LEU A 341 30.96 -1.63 -7.37
N SER A 342 31.35 -0.94 -8.46
CA SER A 342 32.69 -0.35 -8.57
C SER A 342 32.89 0.90 -7.71
N ASP A 343 31.83 1.68 -7.43
CA ASP A 343 31.89 2.88 -6.59
C ASP A 343 32.17 2.60 -5.09
N LEU A 344 32.15 1.34 -4.65
CA LEU A 344 32.10 0.96 -3.23
C LEU A 344 33.38 0.33 -2.64
N ASP A 345 34.44 0.16 -3.44
CA ASP A 345 35.79 -0.23 -2.98
C ASP A 345 35.85 -1.48 -2.05
N LEU A 346 35.02 -2.49 -2.36
CA LEU A 346 34.89 -3.71 -1.55
C LEU A 346 35.83 -4.81 -2.04
N ASP A 347 37.04 -4.83 -1.50
CA ASP A 347 38.21 -5.69 -1.84
C ASP A 347 38.02 -7.22 -1.59
N SER A 348 36.76 -7.69 -1.52
CA SER A 348 36.40 -9.08 -1.23
C SER A 348 35.20 -9.60 -2.04
N PRO A 349 35.47 -10.08 -3.27
CA PRO A 349 34.69 -11.80 -3.95
C PRO A 349 34.11 -12.82 -2.94
N GLU A 350 34.71 -14.01 -2.78
CA GLU A 350 34.17 -15.29 -2.27
C GLU A 350 33.13 -15.24 -1.13
N LYS A 351 33.27 -14.40 -0.09
CA LYS A 351 32.27 -14.33 1.00
C LYS A 351 30.91 -13.74 0.56
N ARG A 352 30.85 -13.02 -0.58
CA ARG A 352 29.60 -12.50 -1.19
C ARG A 352 28.59 -13.62 -1.50
N ALA A 353 29.05 -14.75 -2.03
CA ALA A 353 28.19 -15.87 -2.42
C ALA A 353 27.57 -16.62 -1.21
N HIS A 354 28.31 -16.69 -0.09
CA HIS A 354 27.84 -17.35 1.13
C HIS A 354 26.74 -16.52 1.83
N PHE A 355 26.91 -15.20 1.92
CA PHE A 355 25.94 -14.32 2.59
C PHE A 355 24.59 -14.25 1.84
N LEU A 356 24.61 -14.15 0.51
CA LEU A 356 23.37 -14.15 -0.28
C LEU A 356 22.61 -15.48 -0.19
N LYS A 357 23.30 -16.62 -0.08
CA LYS A 357 22.64 -17.89 0.28
C LYS A 357 21.92 -17.80 1.62
N LYS A 358 22.58 -17.27 2.66
CA LYS A 358 21.99 -17.14 4.00
C LYS A 358 20.80 -16.18 4.07
N LEU A 359 20.85 -15.05 3.36
CA LEU A 359 19.77 -14.05 3.39
C LEU A 359 18.58 -14.42 2.49
N PHE A 360 18.80 -15.11 1.37
CA PHE A 360 17.76 -15.36 0.34
C PHE A 360 17.31 -16.83 0.22
N PHE A 361 17.96 -17.79 0.88
CA PHE A 361 17.66 -19.23 0.75
C PHE A 361 17.64 -19.91 2.13
N ASP A 362 18.77 -19.89 2.84
CA ASP A 362 19.00 -20.58 4.11
C ASP A 362 18.63 -19.69 5.32
N TYR A 363 17.34 -19.42 5.45
CA TYR A 363 16.74 -19.38 6.79
C TYR A 363 16.62 -20.83 7.26
N PRO A 364 17.48 -21.34 8.17
CA PRO A 364 17.19 -22.58 8.87
C PRO A 364 15.96 -22.35 9.76
N ASP A 365 15.16 -23.39 9.96
CA ASP A 365 13.96 -23.28 10.81
C ASP A 365 14.32 -23.22 12.31
N GLU A 366 15.61 -23.38 12.67
CA GLU A 366 16.18 -23.14 14.01
C GLU A 366 17.49 -22.32 13.93
N MET A 367 17.68 -21.35 14.83
CA MET A 367 19.00 -20.70 15.03
C MET A 367 19.94 -21.65 15.77
N ASN A 368 21.16 -21.85 15.27
CA ASN A 368 22.14 -22.70 15.94
C ASN A 368 22.72 -22.03 17.22
N ALA A 369 23.31 -22.85 18.10
CA ALA A 369 23.74 -22.41 19.44
C ALA A 369 24.79 -21.29 19.42
N GLU A 370 25.69 -21.27 18.44
CA GLU A 370 26.67 -20.18 18.29
C GLU A 370 26.02 -18.86 17.89
N GLN A 371 25.00 -18.91 17.00
CA GLN A 371 24.25 -17.73 16.57
C GLN A 371 23.38 -17.16 17.70
N ARG A 372 22.74 -18.01 18.52
CA ARG A 372 22.09 -17.54 19.77
C ARG A 372 23.07 -16.83 20.69
N LYS A 373 24.20 -17.48 20.98
CA LYS A 373 25.23 -16.95 21.88
C LYS A 373 25.84 -15.63 21.38
N ALA A 374 25.94 -15.44 20.08
CA ALA A 374 26.36 -14.17 19.48
C ALA A 374 25.34 -13.04 19.74
N CYS A 375 24.03 -13.31 19.61
CA CYS A 375 22.98 -12.34 19.94
C CYS A 375 22.91 -12.03 21.44
N GLU A 376 23.03 -13.05 22.29
CA GLU A 376 23.07 -12.90 23.76
C GLU A 376 24.27 -12.04 24.20
N ASN A 377 25.46 -12.30 23.65
CA ASN A 377 26.67 -11.48 23.88
C ASN A 377 26.51 -10.04 23.38
N ALA A 378 25.64 -9.78 22.40
CA ALA A 378 25.31 -8.44 21.91
C ALA A 378 24.17 -7.76 22.73
N GLY A 379 23.67 -8.39 23.80
CA GLY A 379 22.57 -7.88 24.61
C GLY A 379 21.18 -7.99 23.96
N LEU A 380 21.07 -8.74 22.86
CA LEU A 380 19.83 -8.93 22.12
C LEU A 380 19.11 -10.19 22.64
N ARG A 381 18.00 -10.02 23.36
CA ARG A 381 17.14 -11.15 23.75
C ARG A 381 16.51 -11.78 22.51
N VAL A 382 16.91 -13.00 22.20
CA VAL A 382 16.24 -13.89 21.25
C VAL A 382 15.16 -14.67 22.01
N PRO A 383 13.87 -14.59 21.63
CA PRO A 383 12.84 -15.43 22.23
C PRO A 383 13.09 -16.91 21.99
N ASP A 384 12.64 -17.77 22.90
CA ASP A 384 12.71 -19.21 22.65
C ASP A 384 11.64 -19.66 21.64
N ALA A 385 11.85 -20.77 20.92
CA ALA A 385 10.89 -21.19 19.89
C ALA A 385 9.50 -21.49 20.49
N ALA A 386 9.48 -21.99 21.72
CA ALA A 386 8.26 -22.20 22.52
C ALA A 386 7.58 -20.90 23.00
N GLU A 387 8.25 -19.74 22.96
CA GLU A 387 7.61 -18.44 23.23
C GLU A 387 6.81 -17.91 22.03
N VAL A 388 6.88 -18.57 20.86
CA VAL A 388 6.29 -18.09 19.58
C VAL A 388 5.00 -18.82 19.19
N GLU A 389 4.68 -19.98 19.79
CA GLU A 389 3.44 -20.72 19.45
C GLU A 389 2.14 -20.12 20.05
N TYR A 390 2.23 -19.14 20.96
CA TYR A 390 1.07 -18.44 21.53
C TYR A 390 1.33 -16.94 21.76
N ALA A 391 1.25 -16.13 20.70
CA ALA A 391 1.27 -14.65 20.75
C ALA A 391 0.44 -14.02 19.61
#